data_AF-A0A7K4LK80-F1
#
_entry.id   AF-A0A7K4LK80-F1
#
_cell.length_a   1.000
_cell.length_b   1.000
_cell.length_c   1.000
_cell.angle_alpha   90.00
_cell.angle_beta   90.00
_cell.angle_gamma   90.00
#
_symmetry.space_group_name_H-M   'P 1'
#
loop_
_entity.id
_entity.type
_entity.pdbx_description
1 polymer ?
#
loop_
_entity_poly.entity_id
_entity_poly.type
_entity_poly.pdbx_seq_one_letter_code
_entity_poly.pdbx_strand_id
1 'polypeptide(L)'
;SRRMMELIAQKQREREEREKRETIERERQRRKQGQELSLLRQRLQEDEMRKLAEQRRRDKMEEKLAKQRVREKIERDKAERAKKFGAAAQGSSEPPAAPAVPSSPSQEPPSKREYDQCRIQVRLLDGSSLTQTFRAREQLAAVRLYVELHRGGAPEPFRLLTPFPRRVFTEDDMEKPLQELGTEAGRPWERSWGRSWECSRGRSRERSW
;
A
#
# COMPACT_ATOMS: atom_id res chain seq x y z
N SER A 1 -58.72 7.00 -61.05
CA SER A 1 -57.32 7.45 -60.94
C SER A 1 -57.03 8.28 -59.68
N ARG A 2 -57.46 9.56 -59.55
CA ARG A 2 -57.00 10.48 -58.47
C ARG A 2 -56.96 9.88 -57.04
N ARG A 3 -58.10 9.38 -56.52
CA ARG A 3 -58.19 8.76 -55.18
C ARG A 3 -57.19 7.63 -54.91
N MET A 4 -56.82 6.85 -55.94
CA MET A 4 -55.82 5.79 -55.83
C MET A 4 -54.41 6.37 -55.59
N MET A 5 -54.07 7.46 -56.28
CA MET A 5 -52.78 8.14 -56.13
C MET A 5 -52.68 8.85 -54.77
N GLU A 6 -53.79 9.39 -54.26
CA GLU A 6 -53.87 10.00 -52.94
C GLU A 6 -53.63 8.96 -51.82
N LEU A 7 -54.27 7.79 -51.90
CA LEU A 7 -54.05 6.67 -50.97
C LEU A 7 -52.60 6.14 -51.01
N ILE A 8 -52.01 6.02 -52.19
CA ILE A 8 -50.60 5.64 -52.34
C ILE A 8 -49.68 6.71 -51.73
N ALA A 9 -49.95 8.00 -51.99
CA ALA A 9 -49.15 9.10 -51.45
C ALA A 9 -49.25 9.21 -49.92
N GLN A 10 -50.42 8.96 -49.32
CA GLN A 10 -50.58 8.87 -47.87
C GLN A 10 -49.76 7.72 -47.29
N LYS A 11 -49.90 6.50 -47.84
CA LYS A 11 -49.17 5.32 -47.36
C LYS A 11 -47.65 5.46 -47.48
N GLN A 12 -47.16 6.12 -48.52
CA GLN A 12 -45.73 6.42 -48.67
C GLN A 12 -45.23 7.45 -47.64
N ARG A 13 -46.01 8.51 -47.35
CA ARG A 13 -45.67 9.50 -46.31
C ARG A 13 -45.63 8.87 -44.91
N GLU A 14 -46.63 8.04 -44.58
CA GLU A 14 -46.67 7.31 -43.31
C GLU A 14 -45.45 6.40 -43.14
N ARG A 15 -45.07 5.69 -44.21
CA ARG A 15 -43.89 4.82 -44.25
C ARG A 15 -42.58 5.61 -44.07
N GLU A 16 -42.45 6.74 -44.77
CA GLU A 16 -41.29 7.64 -44.68
C GLU A 16 -41.18 8.31 -43.29
N GLU A 17 -42.29 8.74 -42.70
CA GLU A 17 -42.32 9.25 -41.32
C GLU A 17 -41.90 8.18 -40.32
N ARG A 18 -42.36 6.93 -40.48
CA ARG A 18 -41.97 5.83 -39.62
C ARG A 18 -40.48 5.50 -39.75
N GLU A 19 -39.95 5.40 -40.97
CA GLU A 19 -38.52 5.15 -41.22
C GLU A 19 -37.63 6.29 -40.68
N LYS A 20 -38.10 7.55 -40.73
CA LYS A 20 -37.44 8.70 -40.07
C LYS A 20 -37.47 8.61 -38.54
N ARG A 21 -38.58 8.18 -37.94
CA ARG A 21 -38.68 8.01 -36.48
C ARG A 21 -37.78 6.87 -35.99
N GLU A 22 -37.79 5.72 -36.66
CA GLU A 22 -36.96 4.55 -36.32
C GLU A 22 -35.46 4.83 -36.47
N THR A 23 -35.04 5.59 -37.49
CA THR A 23 -33.63 5.99 -37.65
C THR A 23 -33.17 6.99 -36.59
N ILE A 24 -33.99 7.99 -36.25
CA ILE A 24 -33.71 8.93 -35.14
C ILE A 24 -33.65 8.20 -33.80
N GLU A 25 -34.56 7.26 -33.54
CA GLU A 25 -34.57 6.48 -32.30
C GLU A 25 -33.34 5.57 -32.19
N ARG A 26 -32.97 4.86 -33.25
CA ARG A 26 -31.79 3.99 -33.28
C ARG A 26 -30.48 4.74 -33.02
N GLU A 27 -30.29 5.90 -33.64
CA GLU A 27 -29.11 6.76 -33.40
C GLU A 27 -29.15 7.39 -31.99
N ARG A 28 -30.33 7.75 -31.48
CA ARG A 28 -30.50 8.21 -30.09
C ARG A 28 -30.18 7.10 -29.08
N GLN A 29 -30.57 5.86 -29.36
CA GLN A 29 -30.30 4.70 -28.50
C GLN A 29 -28.81 4.36 -28.48
N ARG A 30 -28.13 4.36 -29.64
CA ARG A 30 -26.67 4.23 -29.74
C ARG A 30 -25.93 5.27 -28.90
N ARG A 31 -26.35 6.53 -28.96
CA ARG A 31 -25.77 7.62 -28.15
C ARG A 31 -26.03 7.44 -26.65
N LYS A 32 -27.26 7.06 -26.26
CA LYS A 32 -27.61 6.73 -24.87
C LYS A 32 -26.72 5.62 -24.32
N GLN A 33 -26.56 4.50 -25.03
CA GLN A 33 -25.76 3.36 -24.59
C GLN A 33 -24.28 3.72 -24.38
N GLY A 34 -23.70 4.54 -25.26
CA GLY A 34 -22.34 5.05 -25.07
C GLY A 34 -22.20 5.98 -23.85
N GLN A 35 -23.20 6.84 -23.61
CA GLN A 35 -23.25 7.72 -22.43
C GLN A 35 -23.43 6.92 -21.13
N GLU A 36 -24.30 5.90 -21.14
CA GLU A 36 -24.62 5.04 -20.01
C GLU A 36 -23.40 4.21 -19.56
N LEU A 37 -22.65 3.63 -20.50
CA LEU A 37 -21.39 2.95 -20.19
C LEU A 37 -20.33 3.89 -19.60
N SER A 38 -20.24 5.13 -20.09
CA SER A 38 -19.33 6.15 -19.56
C SER A 38 -19.73 6.58 -18.14
N LEU A 39 -21.03 6.83 -17.91
CA LEU A 39 -21.59 7.22 -16.62
C LEU A 39 -21.43 6.10 -15.58
N LEU A 40 -21.68 4.85 -15.96
CA LEU A 40 -21.51 3.69 -15.09
C LEU A 40 -20.04 3.53 -14.66
N ARG A 41 -19.09 3.72 -15.58
CA ARG A 41 -17.65 3.71 -15.27
C ARG A 41 -17.26 4.84 -14.33
N GLN A 42 -17.70 6.06 -14.58
CA GLN A 42 -17.44 7.21 -13.69
C GLN A 42 -18.00 6.96 -12.28
N ARG A 43 -19.26 6.53 -12.17
CA ARG A 43 -19.92 6.23 -10.90
C ARG A 43 -19.20 5.14 -10.10
N LEU A 44 -18.70 4.09 -10.75
CA LEU A 44 -17.90 3.05 -10.08
C LEU A 44 -16.62 3.65 -9.46
N GLN A 45 -15.87 4.45 -10.23
CA GLN A 45 -14.66 5.11 -9.74
C GLN A 45 -14.95 6.11 -8.60
N GLU A 46 -16.07 6.85 -8.68
CA GLU A 46 -16.53 7.75 -7.62
C GLU A 46 -16.90 7.00 -6.33
N ASP A 47 -17.66 5.91 -6.42
CA ASP A 47 -18.03 5.09 -5.25
C ASP A 47 -16.80 4.38 -4.63
N GLU A 48 -15.80 3.98 -5.41
CA GLU A 48 -14.51 3.46 -4.91
C GLU A 48 -13.72 4.54 -4.16
N MET A 49 -13.50 5.72 -4.76
CA MET A 49 -12.82 6.84 -4.12
C MET A 49 -13.53 7.30 -2.84
N ARG A 50 -14.87 7.32 -2.87
CA ARG A 50 -15.72 7.66 -1.72
C ARG A 50 -15.56 6.66 -0.58
N LYS A 51 -15.64 5.35 -0.84
CA LYS A 51 -15.44 4.30 0.17
C LYS A 51 -14.05 4.37 0.80
N LEU A 52 -13.01 4.58 0.00
CA LEU A 52 -11.64 4.74 0.49
C LEU A 52 -11.48 6.00 1.36
N ALA A 53 -12.13 7.10 1.00
CA ALA A 53 -12.14 8.33 1.80
C ALA A 53 -12.93 8.17 3.11
N GLU A 54 -14.01 7.38 3.11
CA GLU A 54 -14.82 7.07 4.29
C GLU A 54 -14.07 6.16 5.28
N GLN A 55 -13.47 5.06 4.81
CA GLN A 55 -12.59 4.20 5.60
C GLN A 55 -11.47 5.03 6.25
N ARG A 56 -10.72 5.80 5.46
CA ARG A 56 -9.66 6.70 5.96
C ARG A 56 -10.13 7.77 6.94
N ARG A 57 -11.43 8.08 7.02
CA ARG A 57 -12.01 8.94 8.07
C ARG A 57 -12.36 8.13 9.32
N ARG A 58 -12.98 6.97 9.14
CA ARG A 58 -13.34 6.02 10.21
C ARG A 58 -12.11 5.54 10.97
N ASP A 59 -11.10 5.04 10.28
CA ASP A 59 -9.83 4.56 10.86
C ASP A 59 -9.19 5.63 11.76
N LYS A 60 -9.18 6.90 11.30
CA LYS A 60 -8.64 8.05 12.05
C LYS A 60 -9.47 8.46 13.26
N MET A 61 -10.74 8.07 13.34
CA MET A 61 -11.56 8.26 14.54
C MET A 61 -11.36 7.12 15.53
N GLU A 62 -11.32 5.87 15.04
CA GLU A 62 -11.07 4.68 15.85
C GLU A 62 -9.64 4.68 16.44
N GLU A 63 -8.61 5.09 15.68
CA GLU A 63 -7.23 5.30 16.16
C GLU A 63 -7.16 6.34 17.29
N LYS A 64 -7.86 7.49 17.13
CA LYS A 64 -7.91 8.54 18.17
C LYS A 64 -8.55 8.03 19.45
N LEU A 65 -9.66 7.29 19.35
CA LEU A 65 -10.35 6.69 20.50
C LEU A 65 -9.49 5.61 21.17
N ALA A 66 -8.81 4.77 20.40
CA ALA A 66 -7.86 3.78 20.93
C ALA A 66 -6.70 4.45 21.67
N LYS A 67 -6.11 5.50 21.08
CA LYS A 67 -5.01 6.28 21.67
C LYS A 67 -5.41 7.01 22.95
N GLN A 68 -6.64 7.51 23.05
CA GLN A 68 -7.19 8.06 24.29
C GLN A 68 -7.34 6.98 25.38
N ARG A 69 -7.97 5.83 25.06
CA ARG A 69 -8.12 4.69 25.99
C ARG A 69 -6.77 4.15 26.50
N VAL A 70 -5.75 4.14 25.65
CA VAL A 70 -4.37 3.75 26.05
C VAL A 70 -3.76 4.80 26.97
N ARG A 71 -3.90 6.10 26.66
CA ARG A 71 -3.40 7.20 27.49
C ARG A 71 -4.01 7.18 28.89
N GLU A 72 -5.33 7.01 28.99
CA GLU A 72 -6.07 6.92 30.26
C GLU A 72 -5.58 5.75 31.13
N LYS A 73 -5.36 4.57 30.52
CA LYS A 73 -4.79 3.41 31.23
C LYS A 73 -3.36 3.68 31.75
N ILE A 74 -2.52 4.31 30.94
CA ILE A 74 -1.15 4.69 31.34
C ILE A 74 -1.18 5.73 32.47
N GLU A 75 -2.09 6.70 32.41
CA GLU A 75 -2.24 7.74 33.44
C GLU A 75 -2.70 7.14 34.79
N ARG A 76 -3.64 6.17 34.75
CA ARG A 76 -4.06 5.42 35.93
C ARG A 76 -2.93 4.57 36.53
N ASP A 77 -2.24 3.77 35.72
CA ASP A 77 -1.10 2.95 36.17
C ASP A 77 0.04 3.83 36.72
N LYS A 78 0.32 4.98 36.09
CA LYS A 78 1.28 5.96 36.58
C LYS A 78 0.87 6.55 37.93
N ALA A 79 -0.41 6.88 38.13
CA ALA A 79 -0.93 7.40 39.39
C ALA A 79 -0.90 6.36 40.52
N GLU A 80 -1.23 5.10 40.23
CA GLU A 80 -1.16 4.00 41.19
C GLU A 80 0.31 3.65 41.54
N ARG A 81 1.23 3.67 40.56
CA ARG A 81 2.68 3.50 40.81
C ARG A 81 3.25 4.65 41.62
N ALA A 82 2.91 5.90 41.31
CA ALA A 82 3.37 7.08 42.06
C ALA A 82 2.96 7.00 43.54
N LYS A 83 1.71 6.60 43.83
CA LYS A 83 1.22 6.43 45.21
C LYS A 83 1.92 5.28 45.96
N LYS A 84 2.34 4.21 45.27
CA LYS A 84 3.02 3.05 45.89
C LYS A 84 4.52 3.26 46.08
N PHE A 85 5.21 3.90 45.14
CA PHE A 85 6.67 4.06 45.18
C PHE A 85 7.14 5.40 45.74
N GLY A 86 6.29 6.45 45.75
CA GLY A 86 6.62 7.74 46.35
C GLY A 86 6.87 7.69 47.87
N ALA A 87 6.41 6.64 48.55
CA ALA A 87 6.65 6.39 49.97
C ALA A 87 7.96 5.63 50.28
N ALA A 88 8.68 5.14 49.26
CA ALA A 88 9.84 4.26 49.42
C ALA A 88 11.19 4.92 49.04
N ALA A 89 11.18 6.23 48.72
CA ALA A 89 12.30 6.95 48.12
C ALA A 89 13.02 7.93 49.07
N GLN A 90 13.03 7.66 50.38
CA GLN A 90 13.87 8.38 51.34
C GLN A 90 14.84 7.43 52.05
N GLY A 91 16.10 7.43 51.59
CA GLY A 91 17.19 6.65 52.18
C GLY A 91 18.53 6.92 51.50
N SER A 92 19.51 7.38 52.29
CA SER A 92 20.96 7.35 52.02
C SER A 92 21.58 8.33 50.99
N SER A 93 21.85 9.55 51.48
CA SER A 93 23.17 10.26 51.47
C SER A 93 23.96 10.58 50.18
N GLU A 94 24.51 11.81 50.12
CA GLU A 94 25.37 12.34 49.04
C GLU A 94 26.91 12.13 49.24
N PRO A 95 27.77 12.36 48.20
CA PRO A 95 29.22 12.20 48.24
C PRO A 95 29.98 13.48 48.67
N PRO A 96 30.49 14.46 47.86
CA PRO A 96 30.89 14.55 46.43
C PRO A 96 32.41 14.78 46.20
N ALA A 97 32.93 14.59 44.97
CA ALA A 97 34.29 15.03 44.58
C ALA A 97 34.49 15.30 43.07
N ALA A 98 34.77 16.58 42.74
CA ALA A 98 35.36 17.14 41.50
C ALA A 98 34.64 16.96 40.11
N PRO A 99 34.66 17.97 39.20
CA PRO A 99 33.92 17.94 37.93
C PRO A 99 34.79 17.74 36.67
N ALA A 100 34.15 17.29 35.58
CA ALA A 100 34.66 17.40 34.21
C ALA A 100 33.53 17.85 33.24
N VAL A 101 33.91 18.52 32.16
CA VAL A 101 33.01 19.24 31.22
C VAL A 101 32.18 18.32 30.31
N PRO A 102 31.03 18.78 29.77
CA PRO A 102 29.97 17.87 29.32
C PRO A 102 30.20 17.27 27.92
N SER A 103 29.64 16.08 27.72
CA SER A 103 29.37 15.51 26.39
C SER A 103 28.07 14.68 26.45
N SER A 104 27.28 14.80 25.36
CA SER A 104 25.96 14.21 25.04
C SER A 104 25.33 13.15 25.98
N PRO A 105 23.99 13.19 26.15
CA PRO A 105 23.28 12.33 27.09
C PRO A 105 23.50 10.84 26.83
N SER A 106 23.74 10.10 27.92
CA SER A 106 23.81 8.64 27.93
C SER A 106 22.56 8.04 27.30
N GLN A 107 22.74 7.12 26.35
CA GLN A 107 21.62 6.33 25.83
C GLN A 107 21.20 5.30 26.88
N GLU A 108 19.96 5.42 27.35
CA GLU A 108 19.29 4.33 28.08
C GLU A 108 19.40 3.02 27.27
N PRO A 109 19.51 1.86 27.94
CA PRO A 109 19.64 0.58 27.25
C PRO A 109 18.47 0.40 26.27
N PRO A 110 18.73 0.01 25.00
CA PRO A 110 17.70 0.00 23.97
C PRO A 110 16.59 -0.98 24.34
N SER A 111 15.45 -0.42 24.77
CA SER A 111 14.20 -1.15 24.89
C SER A 111 13.92 -1.87 23.57
N LYS A 112 13.44 -3.11 23.65
CA LYS A 112 13.11 -3.94 22.47
C LYS A 112 11.95 -3.31 21.70
N ARG A 113 12.25 -2.31 20.87
CA ARG A 113 11.30 -1.70 19.95
C ARG A 113 10.93 -2.77 18.92
N GLU A 114 9.66 -3.13 18.86
CA GLU A 114 9.13 -3.89 17.74
C GLU A 114 8.81 -2.88 16.63
N TYR A 115 9.56 -2.87 15.52
CA TYR A 115 9.16 -2.07 14.36
C TYR A 115 8.22 -2.91 13.48
N ASP A 116 6.96 -2.50 13.38
CA ASP A 116 6.07 -3.06 12.36
C ASP A 116 6.40 -2.56 10.93
N GLN A 117 7.53 -1.87 10.69
CA GLN A 117 7.86 -1.20 9.41
C GLN A 117 9.30 -1.47 8.93
N CYS A 118 9.45 -1.68 7.62
CA CYS A 118 10.70 -2.03 6.95
C CYS A 118 10.84 -1.25 5.63
N ARG A 119 11.85 -0.38 5.52
CA ARG A 119 12.13 0.40 4.29
C ARG A 119 13.10 -0.34 3.37
N ILE A 120 12.64 -0.64 2.16
CA ILE A 120 13.37 -1.38 1.12
C ILE A 120 13.58 -0.46 -0.09
N GLN A 121 14.77 -0.51 -0.67
CA GLN A 121 15.11 0.16 -1.93
C GLN A 121 15.51 -0.91 -2.94
N VAL A 122 14.73 -1.10 -4.01
CA VAL A 122 15.06 -2.05 -5.08
C VAL A 122 15.74 -1.31 -6.22
N ARG A 123 16.94 -1.76 -6.61
CA ARG A 123 17.66 -1.33 -7.81
C ARG A 123 17.20 -2.16 -9.01
N LEU A 124 16.86 -1.51 -10.11
CA LEU A 124 16.35 -2.13 -11.33
C LEU A 124 17.43 -2.18 -12.42
N LEU A 125 17.19 -3.01 -13.43
CA LEU A 125 18.12 -3.29 -14.54
C LEU A 125 18.31 -2.11 -15.52
N ASP A 126 17.49 -1.08 -15.41
CA ASP A 126 17.57 0.21 -16.11
C ASP A 126 18.44 1.24 -15.36
N GLY A 127 18.87 0.93 -14.13
CA GLY A 127 19.59 1.85 -13.23
C GLY A 127 18.68 2.64 -12.27
N SER A 128 17.35 2.56 -12.42
CA SER A 128 16.41 3.20 -11.49
C SER A 128 16.46 2.52 -10.11
N SER A 129 16.05 3.26 -9.06
CA SER A 129 15.81 2.65 -7.75
C SER A 129 14.46 3.04 -7.17
N LEU A 130 13.55 2.08 -7.06
CA LEU A 130 12.29 2.23 -6.36
C LEU A 130 12.54 2.13 -4.85
N THR A 131 11.88 2.97 -4.04
CA THR A 131 11.99 2.91 -2.58
C THR A 131 10.62 2.93 -1.94
N GLN A 132 10.34 1.93 -1.12
CA GLN A 132 9.02 1.72 -0.49
C GLN A 132 9.17 1.26 0.96
N THR A 133 8.24 1.67 1.81
CA THR A 133 8.10 1.16 3.16
C THR A 133 7.02 0.10 3.20
N PHE A 134 7.39 -1.10 3.61
CA PHE A 134 6.54 -2.27 3.82
C PHE A 134 6.36 -2.51 5.32
N ARG A 135 5.40 -3.34 5.71
CA ARG A 135 5.28 -3.80 7.10
C ARG A 135 6.18 -5.00 7.38
N ALA A 136 6.60 -5.16 8.64
CA ALA A 136 7.43 -6.30 9.05
C ALA A 136 6.75 -7.67 8.80
N ARG A 137 5.41 -7.71 8.92
CA ARG A 137 4.57 -8.89 8.70
C ARG A 137 4.09 -9.07 7.26
N GLU A 138 4.46 -8.17 6.34
CA GLU A 138 4.14 -8.36 4.91
C GLU A 138 5.08 -9.39 4.30
N GLN A 139 4.56 -10.17 3.34
CA GLN A 139 5.31 -11.20 2.62
C GLN A 139 6.21 -10.59 1.55
N LEU A 140 7.31 -11.26 1.20
CA LEU A 140 8.21 -10.80 0.14
C LEU A 140 7.51 -10.68 -1.23
N ALA A 141 6.46 -11.47 -1.49
CA ALA A 141 5.61 -11.34 -2.67
C ALA A 141 5.10 -9.89 -2.90
N ALA A 142 4.84 -9.13 -1.83
CA ALA A 142 4.42 -7.72 -1.94
C ALA A 142 5.50 -6.82 -2.55
N VAL A 143 6.78 -7.09 -2.28
CA VAL A 143 7.92 -6.35 -2.88
C VAL A 143 8.06 -6.70 -4.36
N ARG A 144 7.86 -7.97 -4.73
CA ARG A 144 7.86 -8.42 -6.13
C ARG A 144 6.75 -7.73 -6.93
N LEU A 145 5.51 -7.77 -6.45
CA LEU A 145 4.36 -7.10 -7.08
C LEU A 145 4.54 -5.58 -7.20
N TYR A 146 5.11 -4.95 -6.15
CA TYR A 146 5.43 -3.53 -6.19
C TYR A 146 6.46 -3.18 -7.30
N VAL A 147 7.49 -4.03 -7.48
CA VAL A 147 8.47 -3.87 -8.57
C VAL A 147 7.82 -4.13 -9.94
N GLU A 148 6.99 -5.17 -10.09
CA GLU A 148 6.27 -5.46 -11.33
C GLU A 148 5.39 -4.28 -11.77
N LEU A 149 4.65 -3.66 -10.84
CA LEU A 149 3.77 -2.53 -11.13
C LEU A 149 4.52 -1.24 -11.53
N HIS A 150 5.66 -0.96 -10.90
CA HIS A 150 6.39 0.32 -11.10
C HIS A 150 7.53 0.24 -12.14
N ARG A 151 7.87 -0.96 -12.62
CA ARG A 151 8.93 -1.20 -13.62
C ARG A 151 8.55 -0.73 -15.04
N GLY A 152 7.26 -0.57 -15.35
CA GLY A 152 6.81 0.08 -16.59
C GLY A 152 7.23 -0.61 -17.89
N GLY A 153 7.35 -1.94 -17.92
CA GLY A 153 7.82 -2.69 -19.09
C GLY A 153 7.35 -4.14 -19.13
N ALA A 154 7.80 -4.89 -20.14
CA ALA A 154 7.39 -6.28 -20.38
C ALA A 154 7.68 -7.21 -19.17
N PRO A 155 6.82 -8.22 -18.90
CA PRO A 155 6.90 -9.10 -17.73
C PRO A 155 8.01 -10.16 -17.81
N GLU A 156 9.25 -9.73 -18.10
CA GLU A 156 10.42 -10.62 -18.05
C GLU A 156 10.63 -11.18 -16.63
N PRO A 157 10.95 -12.48 -16.47
CA PRO A 157 11.22 -13.08 -15.17
C PRO A 157 12.50 -12.49 -14.55
N PHE A 158 12.33 -11.84 -13.41
CA PHE A 158 13.43 -11.34 -12.59
C PHE A 158 13.47 -12.05 -11.24
N ARG A 159 14.64 -12.01 -10.60
CA ARG A 159 14.84 -12.47 -9.22
C ARG A 159 15.35 -11.32 -8.37
N LEU A 160 14.82 -11.22 -7.16
CA LEU A 160 15.31 -10.32 -6.14
C LEU A 160 16.56 -10.92 -5.48
N LEU A 161 17.56 -10.08 -5.19
CA LEU A 161 18.75 -10.48 -4.42
C LEU A 161 19.19 -9.38 -3.44
N THR A 162 19.86 -9.78 -2.36
CA THR A 162 20.61 -8.86 -1.49
C THR A 162 22.06 -8.71 -1.96
N PRO A 163 22.66 -7.51 -1.85
CA PRO A 163 24.06 -7.29 -2.21
C PRO A 163 25.05 -7.77 -1.14
N PHE A 164 24.69 -7.72 0.15
CA PHE A 164 25.54 -8.21 1.24
C PHE A 164 24.73 -8.61 2.51
N PRO A 165 24.85 -9.85 3.03
CA PRO A 165 25.42 -11.01 2.34
C PRO A 165 24.65 -11.29 1.04
N ARG A 166 25.31 -11.92 0.04
CA ARG A 166 24.68 -12.19 -1.25
C ARG A 166 23.74 -13.39 -1.15
N ARG A 167 22.43 -13.14 -1.19
CA ARG A 167 21.35 -14.14 -1.28
C ARG A 167 20.46 -13.82 -2.46
N VAL A 168 20.09 -14.83 -3.23
CA VAL A 168 19.02 -14.76 -4.23
C VAL A 168 17.79 -15.41 -3.62
N PHE A 169 16.65 -14.74 -3.67
CA PHE A 169 15.41 -15.28 -3.10
C PHE A 169 14.74 -16.25 -4.08
N THR A 170 14.23 -17.38 -3.57
CA THR A 170 13.46 -18.38 -4.35
C THR A 170 11.95 -18.15 -4.22
N GLU A 171 11.13 -19.01 -4.86
CA GLU A 171 9.67 -18.95 -4.74
C GLU A 171 9.25 -19.20 -3.27
N ASP A 172 9.91 -20.13 -2.57
CA ASP A 172 9.73 -20.43 -1.15
C ASP A 172 10.03 -19.24 -0.22
N ASP A 173 10.87 -18.29 -0.66
CA ASP A 173 11.14 -17.06 0.08
C ASP A 173 10.05 -16.00 -0.15
N MET A 174 9.20 -16.13 -1.18
CA MET A 174 8.15 -15.14 -1.49
C MET A 174 7.04 -15.12 -0.44
N GLU A 175 6.72 -16.27 0.15
CA GLU A 175 5.66 -16.42 1.15
C GLU A 175 6.08 -15.99 2.56
N LYS A 176 7.40 -15.89 2.82
CA LYS A 176 7.96 -15.55 4.13
C LYS A 176 7.78 -14.05 4.44
N PRO A 177 7.54 -13.67 5.70
CA PRO A 177 7.44 -12.27 6.10
C PRO A 177 8.81 -11.58 6.08
N LEU A 178 8.81 -10.29 5.75
CA LEU A 178 10.01 -9.46 5.66
C LEU A 178 10.80 -9.34 6.99
N GLN A 179 10.16 -9.64 8.13
CA GLN A 179 10.80 -9.77 9.44
C GLN A 179 11.79 -10.92 9.50
N GLU A 180 11.40 -12.13 9.07
CA GLU A 180 12.24 -13.34 9.13
C GLU A 180 13.44 -13.21 8.19
N LEU A 181 13.17 -12.92 6.91
CA LEU A 181 14.18 -12.63 5.88
C LEU A 181 15.13 -11.48 6.30
N GLY A 182 14.62 -10.54 7.10
CA GLY A 182 15.38 -9.43 7.66
C GLY A 182 16.31 -9.79 8.82
N THR A 183 16.11 -10.94 9.48
CA THR A 183 16.97 -11.45 10.57
C THR A 183 18.08 -12.39 10.10
N GLU A 184 17.83 -13.19 9.05
CA GLU A 184 18.81 -14.13 8.47
C GLU A 184 20.07 -13.44 7.92
N ALA A 185 20.04 -12.12 7.70
CA ALA A 185 21.18 -11.32 7.24
C ALA A 185 22.25 -11.02 8.32
N GLY A 186 22.10 -11.52 9.55
CA GLY A 186 23.12 -11.44 10.61
C GLY A 186 23.43 -10.03 11.12
N ARG A 187 22.53 -9.06 10.89
CA ARG A 187 22.71 -7.66 11.30
C ARG A 187 21.49 -7.18 12.11
N PRO A 188 21.68 -6.42 13.21
CA PRO A 188 20.57 -5.78 13.90
C PRO A 188 19.86 -4.80 12.95
N TRP A 189 18.54 -4.97 12.81
CA TRP A 189 17.68 -4.20 11.90
C TRP A 189 17.77 -2.68 12.09
N GLU A 190 18.14 -2.25 13.30
CA GLU A 190 18.39 -0.88 13.76
C GLU A 190 19.32 -0.07 12.86
N ARG A 191 20.28 -0.72 12.18
CA ARG A 191 21.19 -0.08 11.21
C ARG A 191 20.83 -0.38 9.75
N SER A 192 19.63 -0.88 9.49
CA SER A 192 19.15 -1.34 8.17
C SER A 192 18.04 -0.43 7.59
N TRP A 193 18.07 0.86 7.94
CA TRP A 193 17.22 1.91 7.35
C TRP A 193 17.63 2.20 5.90
N GLY A 194 17.16 1.36 4.98
CA GLY A 194 17.55 1.37 3.57
C GLY A 194 18.17 0.05 3.15
N ARG A 195 17.38 -1.04 3.20
CA ARG A 195 17.81 -2.31 2.62
C ARG A 195 17.85 -2.15 1.10
N SER A 196 19.04 -1.93 0.53
CA SER A 196 19.23 -1.99 -0.93
C SER A 196 19.13 -3.45 -1.37
N TRP A 197 18.16 -3.75 -2.22
CA TRP A 197 17.94 -5.01 -2.91
C TRP A 197 18.18 -4.77 -4.41
N GLU A 198 18.45 -5.82 -5.18
CA GLU A 198 18.75 -5.70 -6.61
C GLU A 198 17.90 -6.68 -7.42
N CYS A 199 17.44 -6.22 -8.58
CA CYS A 199 16.68 -6.97 -9.55
C CYS A 199 17.64 -7.58 -10.57
N SER A 200 17.72 -8.90 -10.64
CA SER A 200 18.61 -9.63 -11.56
C SER A 200 17.81 -10.49 -12.55
N ARG A 201 18.30 -10.64 -13.79
CA ARG A 201 17.59 -11.40 -14.83
C ARG A 201 17.52 -12.88 -14.46
N GLY A 202 16.31 -13.43 -14.39
CA GLY A 202 16.09 -14.85 -14.21
C GLY A 202 16.42 -15.60 -15.50
N ARG A 203 17.66 -16.08 -15.66
CA ARG A 203 17.96 -17.09 -16.69
C ARG A 203 17.22 -18.38 -16.34
N SER A 204 16.10 -18.64 -17.02
CA SER A 204 15.48 -19.97 -17.02
C SER A 204 16.52 -20.97 -17.53
N ARG A 205 16.94 -21.89 -16.67
CA ARG A 205 17.64 -23.10 -17.10
C ARG A 205 16.60 -24.18 -17.28
N GLU A 206 15.92 -24.10 -18.41
CA GLU A 206 15.07 -25.17 -18.91
C GLU A 206 15.95 -26.42 -19.07
N ARG A 207 15.77 -27.38 -18.17
CA ARG A 207 16.39 -28.70 -18.28
C ARG A 207 15.39 -29.61 -18.97
N SER A 208 15.48 -29.68 -20.30
CA SER A 208 14.96 -30.85 -21.00
C SER A 208 15.63 -32.10 -20.41
N TRP A 209 14.82 -33.14 -20.27
CA TRP A 209 15.28 -34.51 -20.00
C TRP A 209 15.65 -35.19 -21.32
#